data_AF-A0A5C7Z9Y9-F1
#
_entry.id   AF-A0A5C7Z9Y9-F1
#
_cell.length_a   1.000
_cell.length_b   1.000
_cell.length_c   1.000
_cell.angle_alpha   90.00
_cell.angle_beta   90.00
_cell.angle_gamma   90.00
#
_symmetry.space_group_name_H-M   'P 1'
#
loop_
_entity.id
_entity.type
_entity.pdbx_description
1 polymer ?
#
loop_
_entity_poly.entity_id
_entity_poly.type
_entity_poly.pdbx_seq_one_letter_code
_entity_poly.pdbx_strand_id
1 'polypeptide(L)'
;MQNNTMEQRVMAWLDANRLLIWQPILSADNFPEISQDILQFANAQQVAFHHPVRTLEDFSDLPEGVTGWLLPADEVDTDVACGRFQGEVHFLQVRDRVTGFVQTLLGKTGTSIEVASGQVISATGSQNKATD
;
A
#
# COMPACT_ATOMS: atom_id res chain seq x y z
N MET A 1 -23.86 8.01 -9.69
CA MET A 1 -22.39 7.97 -9.74
C MET A 1 -22.00 6.57 -9.30
N GLN A 2 -21.56 5.72 -10.21
CA GLN A 2 -21.17 4.35 -9.86
C GLN A 2 -19.88 4.44 -9.06
N ASN A 3 -19.96 4.13 -7.76
CA ASN A 3 -18.78 3.81 -6.95
C ASN A 3 -18.20 2.53 -7.53
N ASN A 4 -17.27 2.67 -8.48
CA ASN A 4 -16.62 1.56 -9.13
C ASN A 4 -15.74 0.89 -8.08
N THR A 5 -16.09 -0.33 -7.66
CA THR A 5 -15.32 -1.06 -6.65
C THR A 5 -13.97 -1.47 -7.23
N MET A 6 -12.95 -1.66 -6.38
CA MET A 6 -11.62 -2.12 -6.81
C MET A 6 -11.72 -3.37 -7.71
N GLU A 7 -12.56 -4.32 -7.30
CA GLU A 7 -12.87 -5.54 -8.04
C GLU A 7 -13.42 -5.26 -9.44
N GLN A 8 -14.41 -4.37 -9.58
CA GLN A 8 -14.95 -4.02 -10.90
C GLN A 8 -13.88 -3.43 -11.82
N ARG A 9 -12.95 -2.64 -11.27
CA ARG A 9 -11.84 -2.07 -12.04
C ARG A 9 -10.85 -3.14 -12.50
N VAL A 10 -10.53 -4.10 -11.63
CA VAL A 10 -9.69 -5.25 -11.98
C VAL A 10 -10.36 -6.10 -13.05
N MET A 11 -11.64 -6.42 -12.88
CA MET A 11 -12.41 -7.17 -13.87
C MET A 11 -12.43 -6.45 -15.23
N ALA A 12 -12.63 -5.13 -15.24
CA ALA A 12 -12.59 -4.35 -16.47
C ALA A 12 -11.22 -4.41 -17.18
N TRP A 13 -10.12 -4.46 -16.43
CA TRP A 13 -8.79 -4.62 -17.04
C TRP A 13 -8.60 -6.02 -17.64
N LEU A 14 -9.05 -7.07 -16.94
CA LEU A 14 -8.98 -8.45 -17.42
C LEU A 14 -9.88 -8.67 -18.64
N ASP A 15 -11.10 -8.15 -18.63
CA ASP A 15 -12.05 -8.21 -19.74
C ASP A 15 -11.52 -7.46 -20.99
N ALA A 16 -10.76 -6.39 -20.77
CA ALA A 16 -10.03 -5.68 -21.82
C ALA A 16 -8.75 -6.41 -22.28
N ASN A 17 -8.49 -7.62 -21.76
CA ASN A 17 -7.33 -8.46 -22.06
C ASN A 17 -5.99 -7.73 -21.84
N ARG A 18 -5.95 -6.82 -20.85
CA ARG A 18 -4.72 -6.13 -20.44
C ARG A 18 -3.88 -7.06 -19.60
N LEU A 19 -2.57 -7.07 -19.85
CA LEU A 19 -1.63 -7.72 -18.93
C LEU A 19 -1.58 -6.89 -17.64
N LEU A 20 -1.88 -7.52 -16.52
CA LEU A 20 -1.68 -6.95 -15.20
C LEU A 20 -0.32 -7.38 -14.65
N ILE A 21 0.25 -6.54 -13.80
CA ILE A 21 1.43 -6.80 -13.02
C ILE A 21 1.02 -6.70 -11.55
N TRP A 22 1.29 -7.78 -10.81
CA TRP A 22 1.29 -7.75 -9.37
C TRP A 22 2.73 -7.55 -8.88
N GLN A 23 2.92 -6.71 -7.86
CA GLN A 23 4.22 -6.55 -7.21
C GLN A 23 4.03 -6.34 -5.71
N PRO A 24 4.85 -6.99 -4.86
CA PRO A 24 4.66 -6.94 -3.41
C PRO A 24 4.85 -5.53 -2.86
N ILE A 25 4.05 -5.16 -1.86
CA ILE A 25 4.29 -3.96 -1.06
C ILE A 25 5.40 -4.28 -0.05
N LEU A 26 6.61 -3.79 -0.29
CA LEU A 26 7.76 -4.04 0.57
C LEU A 26 7.68 -3.20 1.84
N SER A 27 6.98 -3.73 2.85
CA SER A 27 6.70 -3.07 4.12
C SER A 27 6.85 -4.05 5.29
N ALA A 28 7.04 -3.52 6.49
CA ALA A 28 7.14 -4.32 7.70
C ALA A 28 5.82 -5.06 8.04
N ASP A 29 4.67 -4.58 7.56
CA ASP A 29 3.39 -5.28 7.77
C ASP A 29 3.29 -6.55 6.93
N ASN A 30 3.79 -6.52 5.69
CA ASN A 30 3.84 -7.70 4.81
C ASN A 30 5.00 -8.64 5.13
N PHE A 31 6.12 -8.11 5.61
CA PHE A 31 7.36 -8.84 5.84
C PHE A 31 7.94 -8.51 7.22
N PRO A 32 7.25 -8.88 8.31
CA PRO A 32 7.61 -8.47 9.68
C PRO A 32 8.97 -9.00 10.14
N GLU A 33 9.45 -10.10 9.56
CA GLU A 33 10.75 -10.70 9.84
C GLU A 33 11.91 -10.07 9.06
N ILE A 34 11.63 -9.22 8.06
CA ILE A 34 12.65 -8.60 7.22
C ILE A 34 12.99 -7.20 7.74
N SER A 35 14.28 -6.91 7.91
CA SER A 35 14.72 -5.61 8.40
C SER A 35 14.42 -4.49 7.40
N GLN A 36 14.21 -3.28 7.92
CA GLN A 36 13.87 -2.12 7.11
C GLN A 36 14.93 -1.81 6.03
N ASP A 37 16.22 -1.97 6.35
CA ASP A 37 17.31 -1.74 5.40
C ASP A 37 17.25 -2.69 4.20
N ILE A 38 16.89 -3.96 4.43
CA ILE A 38 16.73 -4.96 3.37
C ILE A 38 15.49 -4.64 2.53
N LEU A 39 14.38 -4.24 3.16
CA LEU A 39 13.17 -3.82 2.44
C LEU A 39 13.44 -2.60 1.54
N GLN A 40 14.18 -1.60 2.04
CA GLN A 40 14.58 -0.42 1.26
C GLN A 40 15.46 -0.81 0.07
N PHE A 41 16.44 -1.71 0.28
CA PHE A 41 17.27 -2.22 -0.80
C PHE A 41 16.44 -2.97 -1.85
N ALA A 42 15.54 -3.85 -1.43
CA ALA A 42 14.65 -4.59 -2.33
C ALA A 42 13.72 -3.65 -3.11
N ASN A 43 13.25 -2.55 -2.49
CA ASN A 43 12.41 -1.57 -3.15
C ASN A 43 13.12 -0.86 -4.31
N ALA A 44 14.44 -0.68 -4.23
CA ALA A 44 15.22 -0.16 -5.35
C ALA A 44 15.29 -1.14 -6.55
N GLN A 45 14.91 -2.40 -6.36
CA GLN A 45 14.91 -3.47 -7.38
C GLN A 45 13.49 -4.01 -7.61
N GLN A 46 12.46 -3.19 -7.40
CA GLN A 46 11.06 -3.63 -7.37
C GLN A 46 10.61 -4.43 -8.62
N VAL A 47 11.18 -4.09 -9.78
CA VAL A 47 10.93 -4.77 -11.08
C VAL A 47 11.24 -6.27 -11.01
N ALA A 48 12.20 -6.69 -10.18
CA ALA A 48 12.55 -8.09 -10.01
C ALA A 48 11.44 -8.93 -9.36
N PHE A 49 10.45 -8.29 -8.73
CA PHE A 49 9.32 -8.93 -8.05
C PHE A 49 8.01 -8.86 -8.84
N HIS A 50 8.06 -8.42 -10.10
CA HIS A 50 6.88 -8.39 -10.96
C HIS A 50 6.37 -9.81 -11.22
N HIS A 51 5.10 -10.02 -10.93
CA HIS A 51 4.37 -11.24 -11.25
C HIS A 51 3.27 -10.92 -12.27
N PRO A 52 3.32 -11.48 -13.48
CA PRO A 52 2.31 -11.22 -14.51
C PRO A 52 1.00 -11.92 -14.18
N VAL A 53 -0.12 -11.21 -14.40
CA VAL A 53 -1.48 -11.73 -14.23
C VAL A 53 -2.27 -11.44 -15.50
N ARG A 54 -2.77 -12.48 -16.15
CA ARG A 54 -3.56 -12.44 -17.40
C ARG A 54 -5.00 -12.89 -17.18
N THR A 55 -5.23 -13.75 -16.20
CA THR A 55 -6.55 -14.31 -15.88
C THR A 55 -6.83 -14.23 -14.38
N LEU A 56 -8.07 -14.49 -13.99
CA LEU A 56 -8.43 -14.62 -12.57
C LEU A 56 -7.72 -15.80 -11.89
N GLU A 57 -7.42 -16.87 -12.64
CA GLU A 57 -6.80 -18.07 -12.10
C GLU A 57 -5.36 -17.81 -11.65
N ASP A 58 -4.65 -16.93 -12.35
CA ASP A 58 -3.26 -16.55 -12.05
C ASP A 58 -3.11 -15.90 -10.66
N PHE A 59 -4.17 -15.32 -10.09
CA PHE A 59 -4.12 -14.82 -8.70
C PHE A 59 -3.92 -15.95 -7.67
N SER A 60 -4.22 -17.20 -8.06
CA SER A 60 -3.95 -18.39 -7.25
C SER A 60 -2.46 -18.73 -7.19
N ASP A 61 -1.58 -18.06 -7.92
CA ASP A 61 -0.13 -18.23 -7.81
C ASP A 61 0.52 -17.19 -6.89
N LEU A 62 -0.25 -16.19 -6.43
CA LEU A 62 0.27 -15.17 -5.53
C LEU A 62 0.72 -15.75 -4.18
N PRO A 63 1.75 -15.17 -3.54
CA PRO A 63 2.15 -15.60 -2.21
C PRO A 63 1.03 -15.43 -1.17
N GLU A 64 0.85 -16.44 -0.33
CA GLU A 64 -0.12 -16.39 0.77
C GLU A 64 0.26 -15.31 1.79
N GLY A 65 -0.70 -14.47 2.16
CA GLY A 65 -0.53 -13.45 3.20
C GLY A 65 0.22 -12.19 2.75
N VAL A 66 0.63 -12.09 1.48
CA VAL A 66 1.38 -10.93 0.97
C VAL A 66 0.47 -10.02 0.16
N THR A 67 0.39 -8.75 0.56
CA THR A 67 -0.31 -7.72 -0.21
C THR A 67 0.61 -7.14 -1.28
N GLY A 68 0.13 -6.95 -2.50
CA GLY A 68 0.86 -6.29 -3.57
C GLY A 68 0.05 -5.22 -4.28
N TRP A 69 0.73 -4.30 -4.94
CA TRP A 69 0.10 -3.40 -5.90
C TRP A 69 -0.29 -4.17 -7.15
N LEU A 70 -1.45 -3.84 -7.71
CA LEU A 70 -1.93 -4.42 -8.95
C LEU A 70 -2.23 -3.30 -9.94
N LEU A 71 -1.55 -3.35 -11.09
CA LEU A 71 -1.71 -2.37 -12.15
C LEU A 71 -1.56 -3.02 -13.51
N PRO A 72 -2.18 -2.45 -14.55
CA PRO A 72 -1.86 -2.79 -15.93
C PRO A 72 -0.38 -2.53 -16.25
N ALA A 73 0.24 -3.40 -17.05
CA ALA A 73 1.67 -3.35 -17.38
C ALA A 73 2.10 -2.08 -18.13
N ASP A 74 1.14 -1.36 -18.73
CA ASP A 74 1.32 -0.10 -19.43
C ASP A 74 1.02 1.13 -18.54
N GLU A 75 0.66 0.92 -17.28
CA GLU A 75 0.47 1.97 -16.29
C GLU A 75 1.66 2.07 -15.33
N VAL A 76 1.84 3.26 -14.76
CA VAL A 76 2.97 3.58 -13.87
C VAL A 76 2.55 3.78 -12.41
N ASP A 77 1.25 3.89 -12.15
CA ASP A 77 0.69 4.09 -10.81
C ASP A 77 -0.65 3.37 -10.67
N THR A 78 -1.04 3.08 -9.43
CA THR A 78 -2.33 2.44 -9.09
C THR A 78 -2.65 2.69 -7.63
N ASP A 79 -3.94 2.81 -7.30
CA ASP A 79 -4.46 2.72 -5.93
C ASP A 79 -5.10 1.35 -5.62
N VAL A 80 -5.07 0.39 -6.56
CA VAL A 80 -5.51 -0.99 -6.32
C VAL A 80 -4.36 -1.81 -5.74
N ALA A 81 -4.63 -2.44 -4.60
CA ALA A 81 -3.84 -3.54 -4.09
C ALA A 81 -4.61 -4.86 -4.18
N CYS A 82 -3.87 -5.96 -4.17
CA CYS A 82 -4.37 -7.32 -4.23
C CYS A 82 -3.53 -8.22 -3.33
N GLY A 83 -4.18 -9.11 -2.58
CA GLY A 83 -3.50 -10.13 -1.79
C GLY A 83 -4.33 -11.42 -1.70
N ARG A 84 -3.65 -12.55 -1.51
CA ARG A 84 -4.30 -13.85 -1.29
C ARG A 84 -4.26 -14.20 0.19
N PHE A 85 -5.42 -14.44 0.78
CA PHE A 85 -5.58 -14.76 2.19
C PHE A 85 -6.57 -15.92 2.36
N GLN A 86 -6.13 -16.97 3.05
CA GLN A 86 -6.85 -18.24 3.21
C GLN A 86 -7.31 -18.85 1.87
N GLY A 87 -6.51 -18.65 0.81
CA GLY A 87 -6.83 -19.08 -0.55
C GLY A 87 -7.83 -18.18 -1.29
N GLU A 88 -8.34 -17.11 -0.67
CA GLU A 88 -9.23 -16.13 -1.30
C GLU A 88 -8.45 -14.90 -1.77
N VAL A 89 -8.85 -14.35 -2.91
CA VAL A 89 -8.23 -13.15 -3.49
C VAL A 89 -9.03 -11.93 -3.07
N HIS A 90 -8.35 -10.95 -2.49
CA HIS A 90 -8.97 -9.71 -2.04
C HIS A 90 -8.37 -8.50 -2.75
N PHE A 91 -9.24 -7.66 -3.32
CA PHE A 91 -8.88 -6.37 -3.91
C PHE A 91 -9.15 -5.23 -2.93
N LEU A 92 -8.13 -4.43 -2.68
CA LEU A 92 -8.08 -3.49 -1.56
C LEU A 92 -7.67 -2.10 -2.01
N GLN A 93 -7.95 -1.12 -1.15
CA GLN A 93 -7.30 0.18 -1.16
C GLN A 93 -6.30 0.27 0.00
N VAL A 94 -5.08 0.70 -0.29
CA VAL A 94 -4.07 0.91 0.75
C VAL A 94 -4.25 2.30 1.34
N ARG A 95 -4.14 2.41 2.66
CA ARG A 95 -4.21 3.67 3.38
C ARG A 95 -3.00 3.84 4.28
N ASP A 96 -2.50 5.05 4.34
CA ASP A 96 -1.48 5.43 5.30
C ASP A 96 -2.04 5.29 6.72
N ARG A 97 -1.32 4.60 7.60
CA ARG A 97 -1.81 4.29 8.94
C ARG A 97 -1.91 5.53 9.84
N VAL A 98 -1.07 6.54 9.61
CA VAL A 98 -0.98 7.73 10.46
C VAL A 98 -2.01 8.78 10.03
N THR A 99 -2.08 9.04 8.73
CA THR A 99 -2.91 10.09 8.13
C THR A 99 -4.27 9.59 7.66
N GLY A 100 -4.43 8.28 7.43
CA GLY A 100 -5.65 7.67 6.89
C GLY A 100 -5.86 7.92 5.39
N PHE A 101 -4.96 8.66 4.74
CA PHE A 101 -5.05 8.97 3.32
C PHE A 101 -4.85 7.72 2.48
N VAL A 102 -5.55 7.69 1.35
CA VAL A 102 -5.33 6.68 0.32
C VAL A 102 -3.89 6.79 -0.17
N GLN A 103 -3.27 5.65 -0.41
CA GLN A 103 -1.95 5.56 -1.00
C GLN A 103 -2.06 4.99 -2.41
N THR A 104 -1.14 5.43 -3.26
CA THR A 104 -0.89 4.81 -4.56
C THR A 104 0.48 4.15 -4.56
N LEU A 105 0.77 3.35 -5.57
CA LEU A 105 2.11 2.78 -5.79
C LEU A 105 3.20 3.86 -5.75
N LEU A 106 2.97 5.02 -6.35
CA LEU A 106 3.92 6.15 -6.33
C LEU A 106 3.78 7.07 -5.10
N GLY A 107 2.91 6.72 -4.15
CA GLY A 107 2.73 7.42 -2.87
C GLY A 107 1.94 8.73 -2.96
N LYS A 108 1.10 8.93 -3.98
CA LYS A 108 0.37 10.19 -4.19
C LYS A 108 -1.14 9.98 -4.32
N THR A 109 -1.89 10.26 -3.25
CA THR A 109 -3.26 10.79 -3.36
C THR A 109 -3.50 11.85 -2.28
N GLY A 110 -3.25 13.11 -2.64
CA GLY A 110 -3.48 14.27 -1.79
C GLY A 110 -2.34 15.28 -1.84
N THR A 111 -2.52 16.36 -2.59
CA THR A 111 -1.66 17.55 -2.57
C THR A 111 -1.43 18.02 -1.13
N SER A 112 -0.16 18.25 -0.80
CA SER A 112 0.31 19.01 0.36
C SER A 112 -0.41 20.36 0.45
N ILE A 113 -1.33 20.53 1.41
CA ILE A 113 -1.67 21.73 2.23
C ILE A 113 -2.54 21.15 3.38
N GLU A 114 -2.11 21.06 4.64
CA GLU A 114 -2.07 22.17 5.59
C GLU A 114 -0.86 22.11 6.53
N VAL A 115 -0.20 23.26 6.60
CA VAL A 115 0.55 23.73 7.75
C VAL A 115 -0.38 23.73 8.97
N ALA A 116 -0.31 22.71 9.82
CA ALA A 116 -0.71 22.83 11.22
C ALA A 116 0.56 23.16 12.02
N SER A 117 0.85 24.45 12.05
CA SER A 117 1.56 25.23 13.07
C SER A 117 2.43 24.45 14.04
N GLY A 118 3.72 24.79 14.03
CA GLY A 118 4.57 24.59 15.19
C GLY A 118 3.90 25.17 16.43
N GLN A 119 3.62 24.29 17.40
CA GLN A 119 3.69 24.65 18.80
C GLN A 119 4.67 23.71 19.47
N VAL A 120 5.92 24.16 19.48
CA VAL A 120 6.85 23.87 20.57
C VAL A 120 6.23 24.49 21.82
N ILE A 121 5.55 23.69 22.63
CA ILE A 121 5.38 24.02 24.04
C ILE A 121 6.55 23.38 24.79
N SER A 122 7.67 24.10 24.79
CA SER A 122 8.63 24.00 25.88
C SER A 122 8.17 24.98 26.96
N ALA A 123 7.81 24.49 28.14
CA ALA A 123 7.89 25.24 29.39
C ALA A 123 8.09 24.26 30.55
N THR A 124 9.37 24.08 30.84
CA THR A 124 10.00 23.90 32.16
C THR A 124 9.09 24.01 33.40
N GLY A 125 9.14 22.96 34.22
CA GLY A 125 9.43 23.01 35.66
C GLY A 125 8.38 23.60 36.60
N SER A 126 7.89 22.79 37.54
CA SER A 126 8.28 22.97 38.95
C SER A 126 7.84 21.76 39.78
N GLN A 127 8.82 21.06 40.37
CA GLN A 127 8.60 20.47 41.69
C GLN A 127 8.27 21.62 42.64
N ASN A 128 7.35 21.40 43.59
CA ASN A 128 7.59 21.70 45.00
C ASN A 128 6.59 20.96 45.89
N LYS A 129 7.19 20.35 46.91
CA LYS A 129 6.66 19.63 48.06
C LYS A 129 6.44 20.63 49.22
N ALA A 130 5.66 20.22 50.23
CA ALA A 130 5.45 20.85 51.55
C ALA A 130 4.39 21.97 51.61
N THR A 131 3.70 22.25 52.71
CA THR A 131 3.27 21.58 53.97
C THR A 131 2.41 22.67 54.63
N ASP A 132 1.20 22.35 55.09
CA ASP A 132 0.58 22.85 56.33
C ASP A 132 -0.67 22.02 56.65
#